data_AF-A0A5N0DWE3-F1
#
_entry.id   AF-A0A5N0DWE3-F1
#
_cell.length_a   1.000
_cell.length_b   1.000
_cell.length_c   1.000
_cell.angle_alpha   90.00
_cell.angle_beta   90.00
_cell.angle_gamma   90.00
#
_symmetry.space_group_name_H-M   'P 1'
#
loop_
_entity.id
_entity.type
_entity.pdbx_description
1 polymer ?
#
loop_
_entity_poly.entity_id
_entity_poly.type
_entity_poly.pdbx_seq_one_letter_code
_entity_poly.pdbx_strand_id
1 'polypeptide(L)'
;MVNVFPHQVVSHAALPGSRAGVHAHPNMQHFRSRAYRSVWTTLSSHSTYPLRMPPPTPEKEFRHEKPFVCLFFGDIQDQFHTFRYPPRRPTTAGQGPSRYQVPRGAAFPGGALGVREGSAVSTDTRRRAWALLSRAASGPCPALHTLIAQVGVEDAARAVTAGDVPVAVNPHVLERANPDAAQGDLDRMSRAGGRLVTPDDDEWPCGPLADFDNTDSCPDFAAPLALWVRGPLSLRVATENAIAVIGARCSTEYGNRVATDLAGALAVRGLTIVSGAAFGIDAMAHRATLAVGGATVAVMACGADLPYPSQHVSLLAEIAESGLIVSELPPGTPVSKSQFLARNRITAGLSGAVVAVEASMRSGTTNSIRWANRLQRPTFAIPGPVTSVASTGCNRMIADGHARLVTCAAEVLSALPASPPIVNPDAAGAGPHSAPGVLR
;
A
#
# COMPACT_ATOMS: atom_id res chain seq x y z
N MET A 1 45.24 -29.84 37.64
CA MET A 1 46.14 -28.75 38.09
C MET A 1 45.38 -27.44 37.99
N VAL A 2 45.40 -26.64 39.08
CA VAL A 2 45.25 -25.16 39.16
C VAL A 2 44.34 -24.52 38.08
N ASN A 3 43.05 -24.21 38.31
CA ASN A 3 42.46 -23.19 39.20
C ASN A 3 42.92 -21.75 38.77
N VAL A 4 42.09 -20.71 38.61
CA VAL A 4 41.38 -19.94 39.66
C VAL A 4 40.38 -18.94 39.00
N PHE A 5 39.16 -18.83 39.56
CA PHE A 5 38.11 -17.79 39.38
C PHE A 5 38.27 -16.66 40.47
N PRO A 6 37.37 -15.67 40.75
CA PRO A 6 36.38 -14.88 39.99
C PRO A 6 36.40 -13.34 40.35
N HIS A 7 35.32 -12.58 40.03
CA HIS A 7 34.81 -11.37 40.75
C HIS A 7 35.60 -10.02 40.65
N GLN A 8 35.02 -8.81 40.85
CA GLN A 8 33.62 -8.31 40.86
C GLN A 8 33.54 -6.78 40.59
N VAL A 9 32.30 -6.31 40.39
CA VAL A 9 31.77 -4.92 40.37
C VAL A 9 32.30 -3.98 41.46
N VAL A 10 32.54 -2.69 41.12
CA VAL A 10 32.26 -1.50 41.98
C VAL A 10 31.82 -0.31 41.13
N SER A 11 30.81 0.44 41.59
CA SER A 11 30.26 1.68 40.98
C SER A 11 30.90 2.96 41.53
N HIS A 12 30.85 4.09 40.81
CA HIS A 12 30.60 5.39 41.43
C HIS A 12 30.10 6.50 40.47
N ALA A 13 29.46 7.50 41.05
CA ALA A 13 28.68 8.54 40.38
C ALA A 13 29.44 9.86 40.17
N ALA A 14 28.96 10.71 39.25
CA ALA A 14 29.26 12.15 39.23
C ALA A 14 28.17 12.99 38.53
N LEU A 15 27.75 14.07 39.21
CA LEU A 15 26.91 15.21 38.80
C LEU A 15 27.31 16.38 39.75
N PRO A 16 26.94 17.67 39.56
CA PRO A 16 26.54 18.42 38.35
C PRO A 16 27.20 19.85 38.24
N GLY A 17 26.91 20.61 37.17
CA GLY A 17 27.09 22.09 37.08
C GLY A 17 28.51 22.62 36.78
N SER A 18 28.75 23.86 36.32
CA SER A 18 27.84 24.97 35.95
C SER A 18 28.52 26.06 35.07
N ARG A 19 27.76 26.64 34.13
CA ARG A 19 27.81 28.01 33.52
C ARG A 19 29.14 28.80 33.27
N ALA A 20 29.20 29.29 32.02
CA ALA A 20 29.59 30.64 31.56
C ALA A 20 31.06 31.01 31.32
N GLY A 21 31.32 31.59 30.12
CA GLY A 21 32.59 32.19 29.71
C GLY A 21 32.59 32.49 28.20
N VAL A 22 32.50 33.77 27.82
CA VAL A 22 32.42 34.25 26.42
C VAL A 22 33.82 34.56 25.87
N HIS A 23 34.13 34.18 24.63
CA HIS A 23 34.92 35.01 23.69
C HIS A 23 34.78 34.51 22.24
N ALA A 24 35.15 35.36 21.28
CA ALA A 24 34.70 35.29 19.89
C ALA A 24 35.82 35.35 18.84
N HIS A 25 35.44 35.05 17.59
CA HIS A 25 36.14 35.33 16.33
C HIS A 25 37.32 34.39 15.92
N PRO A 26 37.63 34.31 14.60
CA PRO A 26 37.96 33.03 13.95
C PRO A 26 39.35 33.04 13.31
N ASN A 27 39.71 31.98 12.58
CA ASN A 27 40.87 32.03 11.70
C ASN A 27 40.64 31.34 10.36
N MET A 28 41.20 31.95 9.31
CA MET A 28 41.00 31.62 7.90
C MET A 28 42.33 31.82 7.16
N GLN A 29 43.04 30.75 6.82
CA GLN A 29 44.17 30.74 5.89
C GLN A 29 44.10 29.44 5.07
N HIS A 30 43.87 29.49 3.75
CA HIS A 30 44.86 29.76 2.70
C HIS A 30 45.90 28.64 2.50
N PHE A 31 45.72 27.86 1.44
CA PHE A 31 46.82 27.29 0.66
C PHE A 31 46.48 27.34 -0.84
N ARG A 32 47.46 27.72 -1.67
CA ARG A 32 47.36 27.78 -3.14
C ARG A 32 48.36 26.80 -3.76
N SER A 33 48.01 26.17 -4.88
CA SER A 33 48.97 25.71 -5.88
C SER A 33 48.38 25.86 -7.30
N ARG A 34 49.25 25.88 -8.32
CA ARG A 34 48.93 26.29 -9.70
C ARG A 34 49.04 25.12 -10.69
N ALA A 35 48.26 25.19 -11.77
CA ALA A 35 48.57 24.87 -13.20
C ALA A 35 47.32 24.27 -13.90
N TYR A 36 47.09 24.37 -15.22
CA TYR A 36 47.92 24.79 -16.35
C TYR A 36 47.11 25.62 -17.38
N ARG A 37 47.79 26.27 -18.33
CA ARG A 37 47.24 26.98 -19.51
C ARG A 37 46.98 25.98 -20.68
N SER A 38 46.37 26.28 -21.83
CA SER A 38 45.53 27.36 -22.40
C SER A 38 44.98 26.83 -23.75
N VAL A 39 44.05 27.56 -24.40
CA VAL A 39 43.82 27.73 -25.86
C VAL A 39 42.30 27.81 -26.14
N TRP A 40 41.83 28.98 -26.60
CA TRP A 40 40.69 29.15 -27.53
C TRP A 40 40.54 30.64 -27.90
N THR A 41 40.99 30.99 -29.11
CA THR A 41 40.70 32.19 -29.92
C THR A 41 41.26 31.90 -31.32
N THR A 42 40.76 32.34 -32.46
CA THR A 42 39.45 32.87 -32.91
C THR A 42 39.51 32.80 -34.45
N LEU A 43 38.42 32.55 -35.18
CA LEU A 43 38.28 33.09 -36.54
C LEU A 43 36.81 33.16 -36.98
N SER A 44 36.39 34.35 -37.38
CA SER A 44 35.04 34.65 -37.86
C SER A 44 34.97 34.54 -39.39
N SER A 45 33.78 34.40 -39.98
CA SER A 45 33.11 35.53 -40.68
C SER A 45 31.96 35.13 -41.62
N HIS A 46 31.10 36.14 -41.90
CA HIS A 46 30.12 36.25 -43.00
C HIS A 46 28.89 35.31 -43.05
N SER A 47 27.73 35.85 -42.64
CA SER A 47 26.70 36.28 -43.60
C SER A 47 25.69 37.25 -42.96
N THR A 48 25.23 38.24 -43.72
CA THR A 48 24.29 39.30 -43.30
C THR A 48 22.97 39.19 -44.05
N TYR A 49 21.83 39.35 -43.37
CA TYR A 49 20.68 40.15 -43.85
C TYR A 49 19.79 40.58 -42.66
N PRO A 50 19.14 41.77 -42.68
CA PRO A 50 18.51 42.34 -41.49
C PRO A 50 16.98 42.20 -41.46
N LEU A 51 16.40 42.15 -40.25
CA LEU A 51 14.99 42.45 -40.00
C LEU A 51 14.87 43.58 -38.97
N ARG A 52 13.99 44.55 -39.28
CA ARG A 52 13.71 45.73 -38.44
C ARG A 52 13.03 45.33 -37.13
N MET A 53 13.49 45.91 -36.02
CA MET A 53 12.75 46.01 -34.76
C MET A 53 12.33 47.46 -34.49
N PRO A 54 11.13 47.73 -33.95
CA PRO A 54 10.73 49.05 -33.48
C PRO A 54 11.33 49.37 -32.09
N PRO A 55 11.39 50.67 -31.68
CA PRO A 55 11.99 51.09 -30.41
C PRO A 55 11.09 50.77 -29.18
N PRO A 56 11.67 50.71 -27.97
CA PRO A 56 10.95 50.35 -26.75
C PRO A 56 10.12 51.50 -26.15
N THR A 57 9.02 51.15 -25.49
CA THR A 57 8.26 52.02 -24.57
C THR A 57 8.66 51.75 -23.11
N PRO A 58 8.50 52.73 -22.19
CA PRO A 58 9.20 52.73 -20.91
C PRO A 58 8.56 51.85 -19.82
N GLU A 59 9.42 51.57 -18.84
CA GLU A 59 9.30 50.62 -17.73
C GLU A 59 8.09 50.84 -16.80
N LYS A 60 7.58 49.74 -16.25
CA LYS A 60 6.95 49.70 -14.91
C LYS A 60 7.60 48.59 -14.09
N GLU A 61 7.85 48.89 -12.82
CA GLU A 61 8.64 48.08 -11.88
C GLU A 61 8.14 46.65 -11.73
N PHE A 62 9.05 45.68 -11.80
CA PHE A 62 8.84 44.32 -11.28
C PHE A 62 9.72 44.10 -10.04
N ARG A 63 9.08 43.86 -8.89
CA ARG A 63 9.78 43.37 -7.68
C ARG A 63 10.02 41.85 -7.76
N HIS A 64 11.03 41.40 -7.02
CA HIS A 64 11.69 40.11 -7.20
C HIS A 64 10.81 38.85 -7.14
N GLU A 65 11.26 37.87 -7.91
CA GLU A 65 10.70 36.54 -8.09
C GLU A 65 10.96 35.58 -6.91
N LYS A 66 10.13 34.54 -6.81
CA LYS A 66 10.50 33.24 -6.23
C LYS A 66 10.54 32.21 -7.38
N PRO A 67 11.47 31.24 -7.38
CA PRO A 67 11.70 30.39 -8.54
C PRO A 67 10.51 29.46 -8.85
N PHE A 68 10.21 29.34 -10.14
CA PHE A 68 9.10 28.57 -10.68
C PHE A 68 9.19 27.06 -10.38
N VAL A 69 8.05 26.47 -10.02
CA VAL A 69 7.79 25.04 -10.16
C VAL A 69 7.43 24.77 -11.62
N CYS A 70 8.13 23.83 -12.27
CA CYS A 70 7.85 23.48 -13.66
C CYS A 70 6.50 22.73 -13.77
N LEU A 71 5.49 23.41 -14.29
CA LEU A 71 4.19 22.85 -14.66
C LEU A 71 4.17 22.58 -16.16
N PHE A 72 4.16 21.30 -16.54
CA PHE A 72 3.75 20.86 -17.87
C PHE A 72 2.91 19.58 -17.74
N PHE A 73 1.60 19.78 -17.72
CA PHE A 73 0.60 18.79 -18.14
C PHE A 73 -0.37 19.55 -19.05
N GLY A 74 0.04 19.71 -20.31
CA GLY A 74 -0.84 20.13 -21.41
C GLY A 74 -1.46 18.89 -22.05
N ASP A 75 -2.59 19.08 -22.73
CA ASP A 75 -3.43 18.01 -23.25
C ASP A 75 -2.69 17.00 -24.15
N ILE A 76 -2.88 15.72 -23.83
CA ILE A 76 -2.82 14.61 -24.79
C ILE A 76 -4.16 13.88 -24.70
N GLN A 77 -5.22 14.60 -25.09
CA GLN A 77 -6.39 13.98 -25.70
C GLN A 77 -6.21 14.04 -27.22
N ASP A 78 -6.72 13.05 -27.93
CA ASP A 78 -6.58 12.84 -29.37
C ASP A 78 -5.15 12.70 -29.93
N GLN A 79 -4.59 11.49 -29.81
CA GLN A 79 -4.08 10.71 -30.97
C GLN A 79 -3.59 9.32 -30.55
N PHE A 80 -4.50 8.32 -30.52
CA PHE A 80 -4.09 6.90 -30.57
C PHE A 80 -5.03 6.09 -31.47
N HIS A 81 -4.46 5.51 -32.53
CA HIS A 81 -5.19 4.70 -33.50
C HIS A 81 -5.74 3.39 -32.90
N THR A 82 -6.87 2.95 -33.44
CA THR A 82 -7.62 1.76 -33.05
C THR A 82 -6.86 0.45 -33.33
N PHE A 83 -6.25 -0.13 -32.29
CA PHE A 83 -5.79 -1.52 -32.34
C PHE A 83 -6.96 -2.48 -32.08
N ARG A 84 -7.56 -3.01 -33.15
CA ARG A 84 -8.56 -4.09 -33.06
C ARG A 84 -7.88 -5.44 -32.88
N TYR A 85 -8.18 -6.16 -31.80
CA TYR A 85 -7.87 -7.58 -31.70
C TYR A 85 -8.71 -8.39 -32.71
N PRO A 86 -8.15 -9.42 -33.37
CA PRO A 86 -8.91 -10.28 -34.26
C PRO A 86 -9.87 -11.20 -33.47
N PRO A 87 -11.02 -11.59 -34.06
CA PRO A 87 -11.96 -12.48 -33.41
C PRO A 87 -11.39 -13.91 -33.29
N ARG A 88 -11.64 -14.56 -32.14
CA ARG A 88 -11.25 -15.96 -31.92
C ARG A 88 -12.00 -16.88 -32.89
N ARG A 89 -11.27 -17.76 -33.59
CA ARG A 89 -11.89 -18.90 -34.31
C ARG A 89 -12.34 -19.97 -33.30
N PRO A 90 -13.45 -20.68 -33.56
CA PRO A 90 -13.89 -21.79 -32.72
C PRO A 90 -12.97 -23.01 -32.90
N THR A 91 -12.45 -23.55 -31.81
CA THR A 91 -11.78 -24.85 -31.79
C THR A 91 -12.76 -25.97 -31.47
N THR A 92 -12.58 -27.09 -32.16
CA THR A 92 -13.42 -28.28 -32.12
C THR A 92 -13.26 -29.09 -30.82
N ALA A 93 -14.27 -29.93 -30.54
CA ALA A 93 -14.34 -30.75 -29.32
C ALA A 93 -13.21 -31.79 -29.23
N GLY A 94 -12.71 -32.02 -28.00
CA GLY A 94 -11.72 -33.04 -27.70
C GLY A 94 -11.41 -33.17 -26.21
N GLN A 95 -12.12 -34.08 -25.54
CA GLN A 95 -11.74 -34.79 -24.30
C GLN A 95 -11.00 -34.00 -23.20
N GLY A 96 -11.72 -33.53 -22.18
CA GLY A 96 -11.14 -33.02 -20.93
C GLY A 96 -11.07 -34.08 -19.81
N PRO A 97 -10.08 -34.02 -18.90
CA PRO A 97 -10.01 -34.92 -17.75
C PRO A 97 -10.84 -34.41 -16.55
N SER A 98 -11.56 -35.36 -15.93
CA SER A 98 -12.11 -35.40 -14.56
C SER A 98 -12.52 -34.09 -13.85
N ARG A 99 -13.83 -33.88 -13.69
CA ARG A 99 -14.37 -32.94 -12.69
C ARG A 99 -14.16 -33.49 -11.27
N TYR A 100 -13.59 -32.68 -10.38
CA TYR A 100 -13.74 -32.88 -8.95
C TYR A 100 -15.23 -32.74 -8.57
N GLN A 101 -15.81 -33.76 -7.93
CA GLN A 101 -17.18 -33.72 -7.42
C GLN A 101 -17.17 -33.24 -5.97
N VAL A 102 -17.95 -32.21 -5.67
CA VAL A 102 -18.26 -31.79 -4.29
C VAL A 102 -19.36 -32.72 -3.75
N PRO A 103 -19.16 -33.43 -2.62
CA PRO A 103 -20.20 -34.28 -2.04
C PRO A 103 -21.42 -33.47 -1.57
N ARG A 104 -22.62 -33.93 -1.91
CA ARG A 104 -23.87 -33.41 -1.33
C ARG A 104 -24.28 -34.24 -0.12
N GLY A 105 -24.54 -33.56 0.98
CA GLY A 105 -25.57 -33.99 1.95
C GLY A 105 -25.07 -34.68 3.22
N ALA A 106 -25.13 -33.94 4.33
CA ALA A 106 -25.49 -34.47 5.64
C ALA A 106 -26.47 -33.47 6.29
N ALA A 107 -27.69 -33.90 6.56
CA ALA A 107 -28.69 -33.08 7.23
C ALA A 107 -28.53 -33.22 8.75
N PHE A 108 -28.50 -32.09 9.45
CA PHE A 108 -28.55 -32.07 10.92
C PHE A 108 -29.97 -31.70 11.38
N PRO A 109 -30.48 -32.34 12.45
CA PRO A 109 -31.87 -32.19 12.88
C PRO A 109 -32.12 -30.81 13.52
N GLY A 110 -33.28 -30.23 13.24
CA GLY A 110 -33.67 -28.93 13.78
C GLY A 110 -34.00 -28.98 15.27
N GLY A 111 -33.35 -28.13 16.06
CA GLY A 111 -33.76 -27.76 17.40
C GLY A 111 -34.12 -26.27 17.43
N ALA A 112 -35.39 -25.95 17.67
CA ALA A 112 -35.83 -24.57 17.78
C ALA A 112 -35.36 -23.97 19.11
N LEU A 113 -34.48 -22.98 19.05
CA LEU A 113 -34.08 -22.14 20.18
C LEU A 113 -34.42 -20.69 19.87
N GLY A 114 -35.18 -20.06 20.76
CA GLY A 114 -35.77 -18.74 20.53
C GLY A 114 -34.71 -17.65 20.30
N VAL A 115 -34.87 -16.90 19.21
CA VAL A 115 -34.04 -15.74 18.91
C VAL A 115 -34.28 -14.68 19.99
N ARG A 116 -33.23 -14.32 20.74
CA ARG A 116 -33.24 -13.14 21.60
C ARG A 116 -33.01 -11.91 20.74
N GLU A 117 -34.05 -11.11 20.52
CA GLU A 117 -34.02 -9.91 19.67
C GLU A 117 -32.96 -8.87 20.08
N GLY A 118 -32.45 -8.93 21.31
CA GLY A 118 -31.43 -8.01 21.83
C GLY A 118 -30.04 -8.09 21.15
N SER A 119 -29.63 -9.21 20.56
CA SER A 119 -28.26 -9.32 20.01
C SER A 119 -28.10 -8.68 18.62
N ALA A 120 -29.13 -8.75 17.78
CA ALA A 120 -29.10 -8.19 16.43
C ALA A 120 -29.08 -6.65 16.44
N VAL A 121 -29.85 -6.04 17.34
CA VAL A 121 -29.92 -4.58 17.50
C VAL A 121 -28.60 -4.00 18.03
N SER A 122 -27.92 -4.70 18.95
CA SER A 122 -26.59 -4.29 19.41
C SER A 122 -25.54 -4.40 18.31
N THR A 123 -25.55 -5.47 17.49
CA THR A 123 -24.58 -5.59 16.38
C THR A 123 -24.75 -4.51 15.32
N ASP A 124 -25.99 -4.12 14.99
CA ASP A 124 -26.28 -3.04 14.04
C ASP A 124 -25.84 -1.67 14.59
N THR A 125 -26.12 -1.38 15.87
CA THR A 125 -25.70 -0.14 16.54
C THR A 125 -24.17 -0.01 16.56
N ARG A 126 -23.46 -1.08 16.94
CA ARG A 126 -22.00 -1.14 16.94
C ARG A 126 -21.41 -0.98 15.54
N ARG A 127 -22.04 -1.56 14.52
CA ARG A 127 -21.64 -1.44 13.11
C ARG A 127 -21.76 0.00 12.59
N ARG A 128 -22.85 0.68 12.94
CA ARG A 128 -23.06 2.11 12.61
C ARG A 128 -22.03 3.01 13.29
N ALA A 129 -21.66 2.71 14.54
CA ALA A 129 -20.59 3.42 15.25
C ALA A 129 -19.25 3.34 14.51
N TRP A 130 -18.84 2.15 14.04
CA TRP A 130 -17.65 2.00 13.19
C TRP A 130 -17.75 2.75 11.87
N ALA A 131 -18.89 2.70 11.18
CA ALA A 131 -19.09 3.43 9.92
C ALA A 131 -18.96 4.95 10.10
N LEU A 132 -19.51 5.47 11.21
CA LEU A 132 -19.40 6.88 11.58
C LEU A 132 -17.95 7.28 11.86
N LEU A 133 -17.24 6.53 12.70
CA LEU A 133 -15.85 6.84 13.07
C LEU A 133 -14.88 6.66 11.88
N SER A 134 -15.11 5.67 11.01
CA SER A 134 -14.38 5.51 9.74
C SER A 134 -14.52 6.76 8.86
N ARG A 135 -15.74 7.31 8.71
CA ARG A 135 -15.98 8.57 8.00
C ARG A 135 -15.31 9.76 8.70
N ALA A 136 -15.53 9.91 10.00
CA ALA A 136 -14.95 11.01 10.76
C ALA A 136 -13.42 11.02 10.64
N ALA A 137 -12.76 9.86 10.61
CA ALA A 137 -11.32 9.76 10.34
C ALA A 137 -10.96 10.03 8.88
N SER A 138 -11.52 9.28 7.92
CA SER A 138 -11.11 9.21 6.50
C SER A 138 -9.58 9.16 6.28
N GLY A 139 -8.86 8.41 7.10
CA GLY A 139 -7.39 8.34 7.11
C GLY A 139 -6.83 7.96 8.48
N PRO A 140 -5.50 8.01 8.66
CA PRO A 140 -4.88 7.75 9.96
C PRO A 140 -5.36 8.77 11.01
N CYS A 141 -5.87 8.28 12.14
CA CYS A 141 -6.34 9.11 13.24
C CYS A 141 -5.98 8.51 14.60
N PRO A 142 -4.74 8.70 15.10
CA PRO A 142 -4.31 8.16 16.40
C PRO A 142 -5.24 8.57 17.56
N ALA A 143 -5.76 9.81 17.53
CA ALA A 143 -6.64 10.32 18.58
C ALA A 143 -7.96 9.54 18.70
N LEU A 144 -8.51 9.05 17.58
CA LEU A 144 -9.71 8.20 17.61
C LEU A 144 -9.41 6.78 18.07
N HIS A 145 -8.25 6.21 17.73
CA HIS A 145 -7.80 4.93 18.31
C HIS A 145 -7.72 5.02 19.83
N THR A 146 -7.07 6.07 20.37
CA THR A 146 -6.99 6.31 21.82
C THR A 146 -8.37 6.44 22.46
N LEU A 147 -9.29 7.19 21.83
CA LEU A 147 -10.65 7.36 22.34
C LEU A 147 -11.42 6.02 22.36
N ILE A 148 -11.38 5.25 21.27
CA ILE A 148 -12.04 3.94 21.18
C ILE A 148 -11.45 2.96 22.19
N ALA A 149 -10.14 2.98 22.43
CA ALA A 149 -9.49 2.15 23.45
C ALA A 149 -9.88 2.53 24.88
N GLN A 150 -10.24 3.79 25.13
CA GLN A 150 -10.62 4.29 26.46
C GLN A 150 -12.11 4.08 26.79
N VAL A 151 -13.01 4.34 25.85
CA VAL A 151 -14.47 4.32 26.10
C VAL A 151 -15.24 3.28 25.27
N GLY A 152 -14.60 2.63 24.31
CA GLY A 152 -15.26 1.73 23.35
C GLY A 152 -15.85 2.48 22.14
N VAL A 153 -16.11 1.74 21.06
CA VAL A 153 -16.51 2.31 19.76
C VAL A 153 -17.84 3.09 19.81
N GLU A 154 -18.82 2.62 20.59
CA GLU A 154 -20.14 3.24 20.65
C GLU A 154 -20.14 4.57 21.42
N ASP A 155 -19.43 4.64 22.55
CA ASP A 155 -19.25 5.89 23.29
C ASP A 155 -18.33 6.85 22.56
N ALA A 156 -17.29 6.37 21.88
CA ALA A 156 -16.46 7.20 21.00
C ALA A 156 -17.31 7.81 19.87
N ALA A 157 -18.22 7.05 19.27
CA ALA A 157 -19.17 7.54 18.26
C ALA A 157 -20.16 8.57 18.82
N ARG A 158 -20.69 8.35 20.03
CA ARG A 158 -21.54 9.33 20.74
C ARG A 158 -20.79 10.63 21.01
N ALA A 159 -19.60 10.56 21.61
CA ALA A 159 -18.72 11.68 21.91
C ALA A 159 -18.38 12.51 20.67
N VAL A 160 -17.96 11.84 19.58
CA VAL A 160 -17.63 12.46 18.30
C VAL A 160 -18.85 13.13 17.63
N THR A 161 -20.06 12.57 17.79
CA THR A 161 -21.31 13.19 17.29
C THR A 161 -21.70 14.42 18.13
N ALA A 162 -21.50 14.37 19.45
CA ALA A 162 -21.81 15.47 20.36
C ALA A 162 -20.78 16.61 20.31
N GLY A 163 -19.61 16.39 19.70
CA GLY A 163 -18.47 17.30 19.75
C GLY A 163 -17.71 17.25 21.08
N ASP A 164 -18.07 16.34 21.99
CA ASP A 164 -17.44 16.15 23.30
C ASP A 164 -16.22 15.23 23.18
N VAL A 165 -15.19 15.73 22.49
CA VAL A 165 -13.97 14.98 22.19
C VAL A 165 -12.74 15.59 22.87
N PRO A 166 -11.70 14.79 23.18
CA PRO A 166 -10.42 15.33 23.61
C PRO A 166 -9.85 16.31 22.57
N VAL A 167 -9.18 17.37 23.03
CA VAL A 167 -8.55 18.43 22.20
C VAL A 167 -7.59 17.88 21.12
N ALA A 168 -7.08 16.66 21.29
CA ALA A 168 -6.26 15.96 20.31
C ALA A 168 -7.02 15.52 19.03
N VAL A 169 -8.36 15.48 19.05
CA VAL A 169 -9.18 15.16 17.89
C VAL A 169 -9.32 16.43 17.03
N ASN A 170 -8.86 16.35 15.78
CA ASN A 170 -8.87 17.47 14.84
C ASN A 170 -10.32 17.92 14.52
N PRO A 171 -10.66 19.23 14.53
CA PRO A 171 -12.01 19.73 14.23
C PRO A 171 -12.62 19.20 12.92
N HIS A 172 -11.81 18.98 11.88
CA HIS A 172 -12.28 18.39 10.61
C HIS A 172 -12.79 16.95 10.76
N VAL A 173 -12.49 16.25 11.86
CA VAL A 173 -13.10 14.94 12.19
C VAL A 173 -14.56 15.12 12.57
N LEU A 174 -14.87 16.15 13.37
CA LEU A 174 -16.22 16.48 13.81
C LEU A 174 -17.10 16.96 12.65
N GLU A 175 -16.56 17.78 11.75
CA GLU A 175 -17.27 18.21 10.52
C GLU A 175 -17.74 17.05 9.64
N ARG A 176 -17.07 15.88 9.73
CA ARG A 176 -17.41 14.65 9.01
C ARG A 176 -18.20 13.66 9.85
N ALA A 177 -18.48 13.93 11.12
CA ALA A 177 -19.23 13.05 12.01
C ALA A 177 -20.75 13.17 11.77
N ASN A 178 -21.24 12.55 10.69
CA ASN A 178 -22.67 12.54 10.33
C ASN A 178 -23.25 11.11 10.42
N PRO A 179 -24.15 10.81 11.40
CA PRO A 179 -24.77 9.49 11.57
C PRO A 179 -25.64 9.03 10.40
N ASP A 180 -26.45 9.91 9.81
CA ASP A 180 -27.34 9.56 8.68
C ASP A 180 -26.51 9.18 7.45
N ALA A 181 -25.42 9.92 7.21
CA ALA A 181 -24.46 9.59 6.17
C ALA A 181 -23.74 8.26 6.46
N ALA A 182 -23.50 7.91 7.74
CA ALA A 182 -22.90 6.63 8.12
C ALA A 182 -23.81 5.43 7.81
N GLN A 183 -25.13 5.56 8.00
CA GLN A 183 -26.07 4.56 7.50
C GLN A 183 -26.05 4.49 5.97
N GLY A 184 -26.10 5.66 5.31
CA GLY A 184 -26.08 5.74 3.84
C GLY A 184 -24.86 5.08 3.18
N ASP A 185 -23.71 5.06 3.85
CA ASP A 185 -22.52 4.33 3.40
C ASP A 185 -22.67 2.82 3.50
N LEU A 186 -23.19 2.30 4.62
CA LEU A 186 -23.41 0.87 4.80
C LEU A 186 -24.35 0.36 3.70
N ASP A 187 -25.45 1.09 3.46
CA ASP A 187 -26.41 0.80 2.40
C ASP A 187 -25.80 0.92 1.00
N ARG A 188 -24.88 1.88 0.79
CA ARG A 188 -24.17 2.09 -0.48
C ARG A 188 -23.15 0.98 -0.75
N MET A 189 -22.36 0.59 0.26
CA MET A 189 -21.37 -0.48 0.13
C MET A 189 -22.05 -1.84 -0.08
N SER A 190 -23.14 -2.11 0.65
CA SER A 190 -23.96 -3.31 0.48
C SER A 190 -24.50 -3.43 -0.95
N ARG A 191 -25.10 -2.35 -1.50
CA ARG A 191 -25.55 -2.30 -2.90
C ARG A 191 -24.43 -2.47 -3.93
N ALA A 192 -23.19 -2.13 -3.59
CA ALA A 192 -22.03 -2.34 -4.45
C ALA A 192 -21.46 -3.77 -4.40
N GLY A 193 -22.05 -4.69 -3.60
CA GLY A 193 -21.54 -6.04 -3.39
C GLY A 193 -20.33 -6.06 -2.44
N GLY A 194 -20.35 -5.19 -1.43
CA GLY A 194 -19.30 -5.07 -0.43
C GLY A 194 -19.83 -4.87 0.98
N ARG A 195 -18.91 -4.60 1.91
CA ARG A 195 -19.12 -4.53 3.35
C ARG A 195 -18.10 -3.59 4.00
N LEU A 196 -18.41 -3.14 5.21
CA LEU A 196 -17.40 -2.64 6.13
C LEU A 196 -16.66 -3.85 6.74
N VAL A 197 -15.41 -3.67 7.15
CA VAL A 197 -14.60 -4.66 7.88
C VAL A 197 -13.94 -3.90 9.03
N THR A 198 -14.11 -4.40 10.24
CA THR A 198 -13.80 -3.73 11.51
C THR A 198 -13.04 -4.68 12.44
N PRO A 199 -12.35 -4.19 13.47
CA PRO A 199 -11.69 -5.04 14.47
C PRO A 199 -12.56 -6.09 15.19
N ASP A 200 -13.90 -5.98 15.08
CA ASP A 200 -14.84 -6.97 15.64
C ASP A 200 -15.14 -8.14 14.69
N ASP A 201 -14.74 -8.09 13.41
CA ASP A 201 -15.05 -9.11 12.40
C ASP A 201 -13.93 -10.18 12.30
N ASP A 202 -14.29 -11.46 12.16
CA ASP A 202 -13.35 -12.60 11.98
C ASP A 202 -12.41 -12.49 10.76
N GLU A 203 -12.73 -11.57 9.83
CA GLU A 203 -11.94 -11.27 8.65
C GLU A 203 -11.07 -10.00 8.77
N TRP A 204 -11.01 -9.37 9.94
CA TRP A 204 -10.06 -8.30 10.22
C TRP A 204 -8.63 -8.85 10.13
N PRO A 205 -7.73 -8.23 9.35
CA PRO A 205 -6.35 -8.68 9.21
C PRO A 205 -5.51 -8.21 10.40
N CYS A 206 -5.79 -8.77 11.58
CA CYS A 206 -5.18 -8.39 12.85
C CYS A 206 -3.65 -8.47 12.83
N GLY A 207 -3.07 -9.57 12.33
CA GLY A 207 -1.62 -9.74 12.21
C GLY A 207 -0.96 -8.64 11.36
N PRO A 208 -1.32 -8.49 10.07
CA PRO A 208 -0.73 -7.46 9.21
C PRO A 208 -0.90 -6.02 9.70
N LEU A 209 -2.00 -5.72 10.42
CA LEU A 209 -2.29 -4.37 10.92
C LEU A 209 -1.76 -4.05 12.33
N ALA A 210 -1.46 -5.04 13.17
CA ALA A 210 -0.91 -4.82 14.52
C ALA A 210 0.45 -4.10 14.50
N ASP A 211 1.22 -4.21 13.41
CA ASP A 211 2.51 -3.51 13.28
C ASP A 211 2.40 -1.98 13.20
N PHE A 212 1.17 -1.43 13.05
CA PHE A 212 0.92 0.00 13.22
C PHE A 212 0.93 0.46 14.69
N ASP A 213 0.76 -0.46 15.65
CA ASP A 213 0.69 -0.14 17.08
C ASP A 213 2.07 0.19 17.68
N ASN A 214 3.15 -0.10 16.92
CA ASN A 214 4.52 0.36 17.20
C ASN A 214 4.67 1.86 16.88
N THR A 215 3.90 2.71 17.56
CA THR A 215 3.78 4.14 17.27
C THR A 215 4.98 4.94 17.77
N ASP A 216 5.98 5.12 16.91
CA ASP A 216 6.65 6.41 16.78
C ASP A 216 5.58 7.53 16.67
N SER A 217 5.77 8.68 17.34
CA SER A 217 4.81 9.78 17.54
C SER A 217 4.38 10.58 16.28
N CYS A 218 4.33 9.95 15.11
CA CYS A 218 3.97 10.55 13.83
C CYS A 218 2.43 10.53 13.63
N PRO A 219 1.78 11.68 13.39
CA PRO A 219 0.32 11.75 13.20
C PRO A 219 -0.22 10.87 12.06
N ASP A 220 0.58 10.64 11.02
CA ASP A 220 0.19 9.87 9.84
C ASP A 220 0.33 8.35 10.01
N PHE A 221 0.81 7.88 11.17
CA PHE A 221 1.07 6.46 11.46
C PHE A 221 0.17 5.94 12.58
N ALA A 222 -0.99 5.44 12.17
CA ALA A 222 -1.92 4.64 12.99
C ALA A 222 -2.59 3.61 12.07
N ALA A 223 -3.10 2.51 12.61
CA ALA A 223 -3.88 1.53 11.84
C ALA A 223 -5.13 2.19 11.19
N PRO A 224 -5.71 1.61 10.12
CA PRO A 224 -7.08 1.98 9.74
C PRO A 224 -8.05 1.63 10.88
N LEU A 225 -9.03 2.50 11.16
CA LEU A 225 -10.10 2.19 12.13
C LEU A 225 -11.01 1.08 11.62
N ALA A 226 -11.31 1.11 10.32
CA ALA A 226 -12.09 0.13 9.60
C ALA A 226 -11.73 0.21 8.10
N LEU A 227 -12.07 -0.82 7.34
CA LEU A 227 -11.81 -0.92 5.90
C LEU A 227 -13.10 -1.24 5.14
N TRP A 228 -13.39 -0.48 4.11
CA TRP A 228 -14.48 -0.74 3.17
C TRP A 228 -14.01 -1.70 2.09
N VAL A 229 -14.66 -2.85 1.97
CA VAL A 229 -14.21 -4.01 1.17
C VAL A 229 -15.29 -4.43 0.18
N ARG A 230 -14.92 -4.64 -1.07
CA ARG A 230 -15.78 -5.17 -2.14
C ARG A 230 -15.14 -6.44 -2.70
N GLY A 231 -15.96 -7.46 -2.98
CA GLY A 231 -15.53 -8.75 -3.51
C GLY A 231 -15.60 -9.90 -2.50
N PRO A 232 -15.50 -11.16 -2.97
CA PRO A 232 -15.96 -12.33 -2.22
C PRO A 232 -14.97 -12.90 -1.20
N LEU A 233 -13.67 -12.59 -1.29
CA LEU A 233 -12.66 -13.18 -0.39
C LEU A 233 -12.77 -12.61 1.03
N SER A 234 -12.37 -13.39 2.04
CA SER A 234 -12.11 -12.86 3.38
C SER A 234 -10.86 -11.97 3.35
N LEU A 235 -10.93 -10.76 3.92
CA LEU A 235 -9.79 -9.83 3.91
C LEU A 235 -8.58 -10.40 4.67
N ARG A 236 -8.79 -11.01 5.84
CA ARG A 236 -7.75 -11.72 6.59
C ARG A 236 -7.07 -12.78 5.74
N VAL A 237 -7.81 -13.75 5.21
CA VAL A 237 -7.24 -14.86 4.42
C VAL A 237 -6.50 -14.34 3.17
N ALA A 238 -7.06 -13.32 2.50
CA ALA A 238 -6.40 -12.70 1.36
C ALA A 238 -5.06 -12.01 1.72
N THR A 239 -4.88 -11.57 2.98
CA THR A 239 -3.70 -10.81 3.41
C THR A 239 -2.70 -11.58 4.28
N GLU A 240 -3.01 -12.81 4.69
CA GLU A 240 -2.10 -13.71 5.42
C GLU A 240 -0.80 -14.00 4.63
N ASN A 241 -0.89 -14.24 3.32
CA ASN A 241 0.26 -14.47 2.43
C ASN A 241 0.28 -13.44 1.28
N ALA A 242 0.10 -12.17 1.62
CA ALA A 242 0.08 -11.07 0.66
C ALA A 242 1.46 -10.45 0.40
N ILE A 243 1.68 -10.00 -0.84
CA ILE A 243 2.85 -9.22 -1.24
C ILE A 243 2.45 -8.05 -2.14
N ALA A 244 2.98 -6.86 -1.87
CA ALA A 244 2.71 -5.70 -2.70
C ALA A 244 3.63 -5.69 -3.93
N VAL A 245 3.05 -5.53 -5.13
CA VAL A 245 3.80 -5.28 -6.37
C VAL A 245 3.39 -3.92 -6.89
N ILE A 246 4.32 -2.96 -6.89
CA ILE A 246 4.04 -1.53 -7.10
C ILE A 246 5.07 -0.87 -8.02
N GLY A 247 4.69 0.25 -8.66
CA GLY A 247 5.68 1.02 -9.41
C GLY A 247 5.16 2.21 -10.20
N ALA A 248 5.83 2.49 -11.32
CA ALA A 248 5.58 3.64 -12.17
C ALA A 248 4.21 3.56 -12.86
N ARG A 249 3.50 4.70 -12.86
CA ARG A 249 2.24 4.86 -13.60
C ARG A 249 2.45 4.95 -15.11
N CYS A 250 3.57 5.54 -15.51
CA CYS A 250 4.08 5.55 -16.87
C CYS A 250 5.27 4.58 -16.92
N SER A 251 4.98 3.29 -16.82
CA SER A 251 5.98 2.22 -16.89
C SER A 251 6.46 1.98 -18.32
N THR A 252 7.68 1.49 -18.44
CA THR A 252 8.27 1.06 -19.72
C THR A 252 7.76 -0.32 -20.14
N GLU A 253 8.04 -0.75 -21.37
CA GLU A 253 7.80 -2.13 -21.79
C GLU A 253 8.56 -3.14 -20.92
N TYR A 254 9.79 -2.80 -20.51
CA TYR A 254 10.57 -3.57 -19.54
C TYR A 254 9.83 -3.69 -18.20
N GLY A 255 9.38 -2.57 -17.62
CA GLY A 255 8.63 -2.56 -16.37
C GLY A 255 7.32 -3.36 -16.45
N ASN A 256 6.57 -3.22 -17.56
CA ASN A 256 5.34 -3.96 -17.78
C ASN A 256 5.57 -5.47 -17.84
N ARG A 257 6.62 -5.90 -18.55
CA ARG A 257 6.99 -7.31 -18.64
C ARG A 257 7.44 -7.86 -17.29
N VAL A 258 8.35 -7.19 -16.58
CA VAL A 258 8.81 -7.65 -15.27
C VAL A 258 7.66 -7.69 -14.26
N ALA A 259 6.76 -6.70 -14.24
CA ALA A 259 5.58 -6.71 -13.37
C ALA A 259 4.67 -7.91 -13.67
N THR A 260 4.48 -8.24 -14.95
CA THR A 260 3.68 -9.38 -15.40
C THR A 260 4.30 -10.70 -14.97
N ASP A 261 5.58 -10.91 -15.32
CA ASP A 261 6.31 -12.14 -15.03
C ASP A 261 6.45 -12.36 -13.50
N LEU A 262 6.74 -11.30 -12.74
CA LEU A 262 6.88 -11.34 -11.28
C LEU A 262 5.55 -11.63 -10.58
N ALA A 263 4.49 -10.86 -10.87
CA ALA A 263 3.20 -11.02 -10.19
C ALA A 263 2.54 -12.36 -10.53
N GLY A 264 2.59 -12.79 -11.80
CA GLY A 264 2.10 -14.10 -12.21
C GLY A 264 2.85 -15.25 -11.53
N ALA A 265 4.19 -15.18 -11.44
CA ALA A 265 4.98 -16.23 -10.79
C ALA A 265 4.77 -16.30 -9.27
N LEU A 266 4.58 -15.16 -8.60
CA LEU A 266 4.23 -15.11 -7.16
C LEU A 266 2.81 -15.65 -6.91
N ALA A 267 1.85 -15.27 -7.77
CA ALA A 267 0.46 -15.74 -7.70
C ALA A 267 0.32 -17.27 -7.90
N VAL A 268 1.06 -17.85 -8.87
CA VAL A 268 1.13 -19.31 -9.07
C VAL A 268 1.70 -20.04 -7.84
N ARG A 269 2.46 -19.35 -6.98
CA ARG A 269 2.98 -19.89 -5.71
C ARG A 269 2.02 -19.69 -4.53
N GLY A 270 0.80 -19.20 -4.77
CA GLY A 270 -0.24 -19.02 -3.76
C GLY A 270 -0.17 -17.70 -2.99
N LEU A 271 0.66 -16.74 -3.41
CA LEU A 271 0.69 -15.41 -2.79
C LEU A 271 -0.37 -14.50 -3.39
N THR A 272 -1.06 -13.75 -2.53
CA THR A 272 -1.98 -12.71 -2.96
C THR A 272 -1.21 -11.48 -3.40
N ILE A 273 -1.50 -10.95 -4.59
CA ILE A 273 -0.87 -9.72 -5.05
C ILE A 273 -1.67 -8.50 -4.61
N VAL A 274 -1.07 -7.66 -3.76
CA VAL A 274 -1.63 -6.38 -3.34
C VAL A 274 -1.09 -5.28 -4.25
N SER A 275 -1.95 -4.41 -4.76
CA SER A 275 -1.49 -3.22 -5.48
C SER A 275 -2.55 -2.13 -5.47
N GLY A 276 -2.31 -1.04 -6.20
CA GLY A 276 -3.09 0.18 -6.10
C GLY A 276 -4.11 0.45 -7.19
N ALA A 277 -4.31 -0.50 -8.11
CA ALA A 277 -5.08 -0.33 -9.35
C ALA A 277 -4.76 0.96 -10.14
N ALA A 278 -3.56 1.52 -9.98
CA ALA A 278 -3.10 2.64 -10.82
C ALA A 278 -2.73 2.14 -12.22
N PHE A 279 -2.51 3.08 -13.14
CA PHE A 279 -1.88 2.77 -14.43
C PHE A 279 -0.49 2.13 -14.27
N GLY A 280 0.00 1.51 -15.34
CA GLY A 280 1.34 0.96 -15.40
C GLY A 280 1.51 -0.30 -14.56
N ILE A 281 2.53 -0.33 -13.69
CA ILE A 281 2.93 -1.51 -12.92
C ILE A 281 1.77 -2.12 -12.12
N ASP A 282 0.99 -1.30 -11.40
CA ASP A 282 -0.13 -1.77 -10.58
C ASP A 282 -1.16 -2.54 -11.43
N ALA A 283 -1.56 -1.99 -12.57
CA ALA A 283 -2.50 -2.64 -13.50
C ALA A 283 -1.92 -3.91 -14.14
N MET A 284 -0.62 -3.94 -14.46
CA MET A 284 0.03 -5.15 -14.99
C MET A 284 0.07 -6.27 -13.94
N ALA A 285 0.40 -5.93 -12.69
CA ALA A 285 0.44 -6.88 -11.58
C ALA A 285 -0.94 -7.53 -11.32
N HIS A 286 -2.01 -6.73 -11.25
CA HIS A 286 -3.37 -7.26 -11.12
C HIS A 286 -3.77 -8.16 -12.30
N ARG A 287 -3.55 -7.71 -13.55
CA ARG A 287 -3.90 -8.48 -14.76
C ARG A 287 -3.17 -9.82 -14.84
N ALA A 288 -1.87 -9.83 -14.54
CA ALA A 288 -1.07 -11.05 -14.55
C ALA A 288 -1.53 -12.06 -13.49
N THR A 289 -1.92 -11.56 -12.31
CA THR A 289 -2.46 -12.36 -11.21
C THR A 289 -3.80 -13.01 -11.58
N LEU A 290 -4.73 -12.23 -12.13
CA LEU A 290 -6.01 -12.73 -12.62
C LEU A 290 -5.85 -13.74 -13.77
N ALA A 291 -4.91 -13.49 -14.69
CA ALA A 291 -4.65 -14.37 -15.83
C ALA A 291 -4.15 -15.78 -15.43
N VAL A 292 -3.55 -15.93 -14.24
CA VAL A 292 -3.17 -17.24 -13.67
C VAL A 292 -4.16 -17.78 -12.64
N GLY A 293 -5.29 -17.10 -12.43
CA GLY A 293 -6.31 -17.49 -11.44
C GLY A 293 -5.92 -17.25 -9.98
N GLY A 294 -4.94 -16.37 -9.73
CA GLY A 294 -4.50 -16.02 -8.38
C GLY A 294 -5.35 -14.93 -7.72
N ALA A 295 -5.26 -14.83 -6.39
CA ALA A 295 -5.95 -13.80 -5.62
C ALA A 295 -5.23 -12.44 -5.71
N THR A 296 -6.00 -11.34 -5.78
CA THR A 296 -5.43 -9.98 -5.79
C THR A 296 -6.28 -8.98 -5.01
N VAL A 297 -5.63 -7.97 -4.43
CA VAL A 297 -6.25 -6.92 -3.60
C VAL A 297 -5.88 -5.54 -4.16
N ALA A 298 -6.87 -4.80 -4.66
CA ALA A 298 -6.73 -3.41 -5.09
C ALA A 298 -7.02 -2.45 -3.93
N VAL A 299 -6.01 -1.72 -3.45
CA VAL A 299 -6.15 -0.74 -2.38
C VAL A 299 -6.36 0.65 -2.97
N MET A 300 -7.51 1.26 -2.71
CA MET A 300 -8.03 2.43 -3.44
C MET A 300 -7.75 3.75 -2.72
N ALA A 301 -7.40 4.79 -3.49
CA ALA A 301 -7.28 6.17 -3.00
C ALA A 301 -8.60 6.96 -3.13
N CYS A 302 -9.73 6.25 -3.14
CA CYS A 302 -11.11 6.74 -3.21
C CYS A 302 -12.02 5.70 -2.51
N GLY A 303 -13.34 5.93 -2.42
CA GLY A 303 -14.27 4.90 -1.96
C GLY A 303 -14.16 3.60 -2.78
N ALA A 304 -14.31 2.43 -2.14
CA ALA A 304 -14.13 1.11 -2.77
C ALA A 304 -15.23 0.76 -3.81
N ASP A 305 -16.30 1.54 -3.86
CA ASP A 305 -17.37 1.49 -4.85
C ASP A 305 -17.08 2.32 -6.12
N LEU A 306 -16.11 3.24 -6.07
CA LEU A 306 -15.80 4.13 -7.20
C LEU A 306 -14.70 3.56 -8.11
N PRO A 307 -14.94 3.45 -9.42
CA PRO A 307 -13.91 3.01 -10.36
C PRO A 307 -12.93 4.15 -10.67
N TYR A 308 -11.74 4.10 -10.07
CA TYR A 308 -10.64 5.01 -10.38
C TYR A 308 -9.33 4.25 -10.65
N PRO A 309 -8.59 4.53 -11.75
CA PRO A 309 -8.98 5.42 -12.84
C PRO A 309 -10.15 4.84 -13.65
N SER A 310 -10.94 5.69 -14.32
CA SER A 310 -12.13 5.25 -15.06
C SER A 310 -11.79 4.31 -16.25
N GLN A 311 -10.57 4.41 -16.78
CA GLN A 311 -10.01 3.48 -17.77
C GLN A 311 -9.76 2.07 -17.22
N HIS A 312 -9.95 1.83 -15.92
CA HIS A 312 -9.80 0.52 -15.27
C HIS A 312 -11.11 -0.02 -14.69
N VAL A 313 -12.28 0.50 -15.10
CA VAL A 313 -13.61 -0.04 -14.75
C VAL A 313 -13.67 -1.57 -14.93
N SER A 314 -13.29 -2.10 -16.09
CA SER A 314 -13.32 -3.56 -16.34
C SER A 314 -12.36 -4.33 -15.44
N LEU A 315 -11.12 -3.84 -15.27
CA LEU A 315 -10.14 -4.47 -14.39
C LEU A 315 -10.62 -4.50 -12.93
N LEU A 316 -11.21 -3.40 -12.45
CA LEU A 316 -11.79 -3.34 -11.11
C LEU A 316 -13.01 -4.25 -10.97
N ALA A 317 -13.81 -4.44 -12.02
CA ALA A 317 -14.89 -5.43 -12.01
C ALA A 317 -14.33 -6.87 -11.89
N GLU A 318 -13.35 -7.24 -12.73
CA GLU A 318 -12.67 -8.55 -12.68
C GLU A 318 -12.02 -8.82 -11.30
N ILE A 319 -11.41 -7.80 -10.68
CA ILE A 319 -10.88 -7.87 -9.30
C ILE A 319 -12.02 -8.04 -8.29
N ALA A 320 -13.14 -7.33 -8.42
CA ALA A 320 -14.27 -7.46 -7.50
C ALA A 320 -15.03 -8.80 -7.62
N GLU A 321 -14.92 -9.50 -8.75
CA GLU A 321 -15.55 -10.81 -8.96
C GLU A 321 -14.80 -11.97 -8.27
N SER A 322 -13.48 -11.85 -8.08
CA SER A 322 -12.63 -12.97 -7.65
C SER A 322 -11.56 -12.63 -6.60
N GLY A 323 -11.22 -11.36 -6.45
CA GLY A 323 -10.29 -10.80 -5.48
C GLY A 323 -10.98 -9.82 -4.53
N LEU A 324 -10.29 -8.72 -4.20
CA LEU A 324 -10.83 -7.65 -3.35
C LEU A 324 -10.50 -6.25 -3.86
N ILE A 325 -11.43 -5.31 -3.66
CA ILE A 325 -11.16 -3.87 -3.64
C ILE A 325 -11.30 -3.40 -2.20
N VAL A 326 -10.32 -2.65 -1.69
CA VAL A 326 -10.23 -2.23 -0.29
C VAL A 326 -9.98 -0.72 -0.21
N SER A 327 -10.64 -0.02 0.73
CA SER A 327 -10.37 1.39 1.01
C SER A 327 -10.52 1.73 2.50
N GLU A 328 -9.69 2.63 2.99
CA GLU A 328 -9.87 3.30 4.30
C GLU A 328 -10.93 4.43 4.22
N LEU A 329 -11.33 4.81 3.00
CA LEU A 329 -12.23 5.94 2.74
C LEU A 329 -13.69 5.49 2.59
N PRO A 330 -14.65 6.27 3.12
CA PRO A 330 -16.08 6.08 2.91
C PRO A 330 -16.49 5.83 1.45
N PRO A 331 -17.48 4.97 1.20
CA PRO A 331 -18.14 4.80 -0.10
C PRO A 331 -18.53 6.15 -0.72
N GLY A 332 -18.24 6.32 -2.01
CA GLY A 332 -18.47 7.57 -2.72
C GLY A 332 -17.47 8.69 -2.48
N THR A 333 -16.45 8.50 -1.62
CA THR A 333 -15.38 9.50 -1.45
C THR A 333 -14.60 9.66 -2.77
N PRO A 334 -14.62 10.85 -3.42
CA PRO A 334 -13.87 11.08 -4.65
C PRO A 334 -12.36 11.15 -4.37
N VAL A 335 -11.57 10.90 -5.41
CA VAL A 335 -10.10 10.89 -5.33
C VAL A 335 -9.51 12.29 -5.06
N SER A 336 -8.48 12.35 -4.23
CA SER A 336 -7.70 13.54 -3.94
C SER A 336 -6.19 13.24 -3.96
N LYS A 337 -5.36 14.29 -4.06
CA LYS A 337 -3.89 14.13 -4.14
C LYS A 337 -3.29 13.54 -2.85
N SER A 338 -3.79 13.93 -1.67
CA SER A 338 -3.29 13.45 -0.38
C SER A 338 -3.66 11.99 -0.12
N GLN A 339 -4.85 11.56 -0.56
CA GLN A 339 -5.34 10.19 -0.37
C GLN A 339 -4.42 9.13 -1.00
N PHE A 340 -3.71 9.43 -2.10
CA PHE A 340 -2.72 8.49 -2.65
C PHE A 340 -1.56 8.20 -1.69
N LEU A 341 -1.06 9.21 -0.96
CA LEU A 341 0.06 9.03 -0.03
C LEU A 341 -0.38 8.35 1.27
N ALA A 342 -1.57 8.68 1.76
CA ALA A 342 -2.20 8.00 2.89
C ALA A 342 -2.46 6.52 2.56
N ARG A 343 -3.10 6.23 1.42
CA ARG A 343 -3.41 4.86 0.98
C ARG A 343 -2.19 3.96 0.88
N ASN A 344 -1.03 4.49 0.47
CA ASN A 344 0.21 3.71 0.36
C ASN A 344 0.61 3.04 1.69
N ARG A 345 0.21 3.61 2.83
CA ARG A 345 0.37 3.01 4.16
C ARG A 345 -0.41 1.69 4.26
N ILE A 346 -1.66 1.68 3.81
CA ILE A 346 -2.54 0.51 3.78
C ILE A 346 -2.00 -0.57 2.82
N THR A 347 -1.52 -0.18 1.62
CA THR A 347 -0.87 -1.13 0.68
C THR A 347 0.29 -1.88 1.35
N ALA A 348 1.15 -1.16 2.10
CA ALA A 348 2.29 -1.74 2.80
C ALA A 348 1.86 -2.56 4.04
N GLY A 349 0.88 -2.08 4.81
CA GLY A 349 0.38 -2.76 6.00
C GLY A 349 -0.33 -4.08 5.70
N LEU A 350 -1.12 -4.15 4.63
CA LEU A 350 -1.80 -5.37 4.20
C LEU A 350 -0.88 -6.38 3.47
N SER A 351 0.43 -6.17 3.49
CA SER A 351 1.41 -7.01 2.78
C SER A 351 2.53 -7.47 3.70
N GLY A 352 2.96 -8.73 3.56
CA GLY A 352 4.14 -9.27 4.24
C GLY A 352 5.45 -8.76 3.66
N ALA A 353 5.46 -8.25 2.43
CA ALA A 353 6.60 -7.59 1.79
C ALA A 353 6.15 -6.64 0.66
N VAL A 354 7.08 -5.81 0.16
CA VAL A 354 6.81 -4.86 -0.94
C VAL A 354 7.91 -4.90 -2.00
N VAL A 355 7.53 -5.08 -3.27
CA VAL A 355 8.43 -5.07 -4.43
C VAL A 355 8.16 -3.85 -5.33
N ALA A 356 9.18 -3.03 -5.54
CA ALA A 356 9.17 -1.91 -6.48
C ALA A 356 9.74 -2.34 -7.86
N VAL A 357 8.91 -2.38 -8.90
CA VAL A 357 9.33 -2.83 -10.25
C VAL A 357 9.97 -1.72 -11.07
N GLU A 358 9.33 -0.55 -11.14
CA GLU A 358 9.91 0.66 -11.71
C GLU A 358 9.51 1.85 -10.83
N ALA A 359 10.42 2.81 -10.68
CA ALA A 359 10.24 4.00 -9.88
C ALA A 359 11.21 5.08 -10.36
N SER A 360 10.73 6.29 -10.63
CA SER A 360 11.58 7.47 -10.74
C SER A 360 11.88 8.05 -9.35
N MET A 361 12.93 8.88 -9.23
CA MET A 361 13.37 9.51 -7.97
C MET A 361 12.26 10.19 -7.15
N ARG A 362 11.21 10.73 -7.78
CA ARG A 362 10.10 11.43 -7.13
C ARG A 362 8.76 10.67 -7.23
N SER A 363 8.81 9.35 -7.44
CA SER A 363 7.60 8.52 -7.53
C SER A 363 6.93 8.27 -6.16
N GLY A 364 5.63 7.98 -6.19
CA GLY A 364 4.89 7.53 -5.01
C GLY A 364 5.37 6.17 -4.48
N THR A 365 6.06 5.37 -5.29
CA THR A 365 6.64 4.07 -4.93
C THR A 365 7.61 4.19 -3.76
N THR A 366 8.42 5.27 -3.72
CA THR A 366 9.33 5.57 -2.61
C THR A 366 8.59 5.74 -1.28
N ASN A 367 7.37 6.28 -1.29
CA ASN A 367 6.54 6.44 -0.10
C ASN A 367 6.05 5.08 0.44
N SER A 368 5.65 4.17 -0.44
CA SER A 368 5.27 2.80 -0.05
C SER A 368 6.44 2.00 0.52
N ILE A 369 7.63 2.12 -0.08
CA ILE A 369 8.86 1.48 0.45
C ILE A 369 9.23 2.05 1.84
N ARG A 370 9.07 3.37 2.05
CA ARG A 370 9.25 3.97 3.38
C ARG A 370 8.25 3.44 4.42
N TRP A 371 6.98 3.28 4.06
CA TRP A 371 5.99 2.69 4.96
C TRP A 371 6.30 1.22 5.29
N ALA A 372 6.68 0.43 4.29
CA ALA A 372 7.09 -0.96 4.47
C ALA A 372 8.31 -1.09 5.41
N ASN A 373 9.36 -0.29 5.17
CA ASN A 373 10.54 -0.25 6.04
C ASN A 373 10.20 0.18 7.47
N ARG A 374 9.26 1.12 7.66
CA ARG A 374 8.81 1.54 8.99
C ARG A 374 8.06 0.43 9.72
N LEU A 375 7.22 -0.31 8.99
CA LEU A 375 6.51 -1.52 9.43
C LEU A 375 7.40 -2.77 9.52
N GLN A 376 8.73 -2.62 9.41
CA GLN A 376 9.72 -3.72 9.41
C GLN A 376 9.42 -4.84 8.39
N ARG A 377 8.72 -4.50 7.29
CA ARG A 377 8.44 -5.43 6.18
C ARG A 377 9.65 -5.51 5.24
N PRO A 378 10.04 -6.72 4.78
CA PRO A 378 10.99 -6.87 3.68
C PRO A 378 10.62 -6.04 2.45
N THR A 379 11.58 -5.25 1.97
CA THR A 379 11.44 -4.40 0.80
C THR A 379 12.40 -4.83 -0.29
N PHE A 380 11.90 -4.84 -1.52
CA PHE A 380 12.61 -5.31 -2.69
C PHE A 380 12.49 -4.31 -3.84
N ALA A 381 13.50 -4.27 -4.71
CA ALA A 381 13.47 -3.44 -5.91
C ALA A 381 14.11 -4.19 -7.09
N ILE A 382 13.47 -4.05 -8.26
CA ILE A 382 14.01 -4.52 -9.53
C ILE A 382 15.05 -3.49 -10.03
N PRO A 383 16.27 -3.90 -10.38
CA PRO A 383 17.27 -3.01 -10.98
C PRO A 383 16.90 -2.72 -12.44
N GLY A 384 17.19 -1.52 -12.93
CA GLY A 384 16.98 -1.17 -14.34
C GLY A 384 18.12 -0.36 -14.94
N PRO A 385 18.09 -0.08 -16.25
CA PRO A 385 19.17 0.64 -16.94
C PRO A 385 19.45 2.00 -16.29
N VAL A 386 20.73 2.31 -16.01
CA VAL A 386 21.11 3.60 -15.41
C VAL A 386 20.81 4.81 -16.30
N THR A 387 20.58 4.57 -17.60
CA THR A 387 20.11 5.54 -18.59
C THR A 387 18.59 5.75 -18.56
N SER A 388 17.83 4.88 -17.90
CA SER A 388 16.37 4.97 -17.80
C SER A 388 15.94 5.81 -16.60
N VAL A 389 15.26 6.94 -16.86
CA VAL A 389 14.67 7.78 -15.81
C VAL A 389 13.65 6.99 -14.96
N ALA A 390 12.95 6.02 -15.56
CA ALA A 390 11.96 5.16 -14.89
C ALA A 390 12.59 4.16 -13.89
N SER A 391 13.90 3.93 -13.97
CA SER A 391 14.63 3.02 -13.08
C SER A 391 15.43 3.75 -11.98
N THR A 392 15.57 5.08 -12.08
CA THR A 392 16.41 5.89 -11.17
C THR A 392 16.09 5.74 -9.70
N GLY A 393 14.80 5.65 -9.35
CA GLY A 393 14.31 5.46 -7.99
C GLY A 393 14.57 4.05 -7.46
N CYS A 394 14.31 2.99 -8.24
CA CYS A 394 14.64 1.63 -7.81
C CYS A 394 16.15 1.45 -7.60
N ASN A 395 16.97 1.90 -8.56
CA ASN A 395 18.43 1.85 -8.44
C ASN A 395 18.93 2.64 -7.23
N ARG A 396 18.29 3.78 -6.91
CA ARG A 396 18.59 4.57 -5.71
C ARG A 396 18.20 3.85 -4.41
N MET A 397 17.02 3.25 -4.34
CA MET A 397 16.58 2.46 -3.18
C MET A 397 17.52 1.28 -2.88
N ILE A 398 18.04 0.64 -3.94
CA ILE A 398 19.05 -0.44 -3.81
C ILE A 398 20.37 0.13 -3.28
N ALA A 399 20.88 1.21 -3.88
CA ALA A 399 22.15 1.81 -3.50
C ALA A 399 22.16 2.38 -2.06
N ASP A 400 21.03 2.94 -1.63
CA ASP A 400 20.85 3.53 -0.29
C ASP A 400 20.45 2.46 0.77
N GLY A 401 20.34 1.18 0.39
CA GLY A 401 19.96 0.08 1.30
C GLY A 401 18.50 0.08 1.75
N HIS A 402 17.64 0.88 1.10
CA HIS A 402 16.20 0.98 1.39
C HIS A 402 15.35 -0.14 0.78
N ALA A 403 15.90 -0.93 -0.14
CA ALA A 403 15.27 -2.12 -0.69
C ALA A 403 16.36 -3.09 -1.19
N ARG A 404 16.17 -4.39 -0.97
CA ARG A 404 17.07 -5.43 -1.49
C ARG A 404 16.87 -5.60 -2.99
N LEU A 405 17.96 -5.67 -3.76
CA LEU A 405 17.92 -6.03 -5.18
C LEU A 405 17.34 -7.44 -5.34
N VAL A 406 16.34 -7.56 -6.21
CA VAL A 406 15.85 -8.85 -6.73
C VAL A 406 15.67 -8.78 -8.24
N THR A 407 15.73 -9.92 -8.90
CA THR A 407 15.60 -10.08 -10.36
C THR A 407 14.41 -10.96 -10.76
N CYS A 408 13.89 -11.77 -9.83
CA CYS A 408 12.79 -12.70 -10.10
C CYS A 408 11.99 -13.05 -8.83
N ALA A 409 10.83 -13.68 -9.01
CA ALA A 409 9.96 -14.12 -7.92
C ALA A 409 10.63 -15.10 -6.94
N ALA A 410 11.55 -15.95 -7.42
CA ALA A 410 12.24 -16.93 -6.57
C ALA A 410 13.13 -16.26 -5.52
N GLU A 411 13.82 -15.16 -5.87
CA GLU A 411 14.64 -14.41 -4.92
C GLU A 411 13.81 -13.67 -3.87
N VAL A 412 12.63 -13.17 -4.26
CA VAL A 412 11.65 -12.58 -3.34
C VAL A 412 11.17 -13.63 -2.33
N LEU A 413 10.72 -14.80 -2.81
CA LEU A 413 10.23 -15.89 -1.96
C LEU A 413 11.29 -16.40 -1.00
N SER A 414 12.54 -16.58 -1.46
CA SER A 414 13.67 -17.00 -0.63
C SER A 414 14.11 -15.95 0.40
N ALA A 415 13.59 -14.72 0.33
CA ALA A 415 13.88 -13.63 1.25
C ALA A 415 12.69 -13.29 2.16
N LEU A 416 11.53 -13.93 1.99
CA LEU A 416 10.45 -13.88 2.97
C LEU A 416 10.81 -14.74 4.19
N PRO A 417 10.41 -14.34 5.41
CA PRO A 417 10.49 -15.24 6.56
C PRO A 417 9.66 -16.49 6.26
N ALA A 418 10.17 -17.66 6.65
CA ALA A 418 9.43 -18.90 6.46
C ALA A 418 8.13 -18.86 7.27
N SER A 419 6.97 -18.87 6.60
CA SER A 419 5.70 -19.12 7.28
C SER A 419 5.79 -20.44 8.05
N PRO A 420 5.27 -20.51 9.28
CA PRO A 420 5.18 -21.78 9.99
C PRO A 420 4.37 -22.75 9.13
N PRO A 421 4.77 -24.04 9.05
CA PRO A 421 4.06 -25.01 8.24
C PRO A 421 2.60 -25.09 8.71
N ILE A 422 1.67 -24.95 7.76
CA ILE A 422 0.24 -25.15 8.02
C ILE A 422 0.06 -26.61 8.44
N VAL A 423 -0.10 -26.84 9.75
CA VAL A 423 -0.44 -28.16 10.29
C VAL A 423 -1.86 -28.46 9.85
N ASN A 424 -1.99 -29.26 8.80
CA ASN A 424 -3.26 -29.69 8.27
C ASN A 424 -3.88 -30.68 9.28
N PRO A 425 -4.97 -30.34 10.01
CA PRO A 425 -5.46 -31.16 11.13
C PRO A 425 -5.91 -32.56 10.69
N ASP A 426 -6.33 -32.71 9.43
CA ASP A 426 -6.77 -33.98 8.86
C ASP A 426 -5.62 -34.95 8.54
N ALA A 427 -4.36 -34.50 8.55
CA ALA A 427 -3.20 -35.35 8.30
C ALA A 427 -2.82 -36.25 9.51
N ALA A 428 -3.36 -35.97 10.70
CA ALA A 428 -3.09 -36.74 11.92
C ALA A 428 -3.94 -38.02 12.06
N GLY A 429 -4.91 -38.26 11.16
CA GLY A 429 -5.83 -39.40 11.25
C GLY A 429 -5.34 -40.73 10.65
N ALA A 430 -4.25 -40.72 9.87
CA ALA A 430 -3.73 -41.92 9.21
C ALA A 430 -2.84 -42.75 10.16
N GLY A 431 -3.46 -43.45 11.10
CA GLY A 431 -2.77 -44.45 11.93
C GLY A 431 -2.11 -45.55 11.06
N PRO A 432 -0.99 -46.14 11.51
CA PRO A 432 -0.26 -47.12 10.70
C PRO A 432 -1.12 -48.36 10.44
N HIS A 433 -1.37 -48.67 9.16
CA HIS A 433 -2.02 -49.91 8.76
C HIS A 433 -1.22 -51.12 9.24
N SER A 434 -1.86 -51.97 10.03
CA SER A 434 -1.32 -53.23 10.52
C SER A 434 -0.89 -54.13 9.36
N ALA A 435 0.36 -54.60 9.38
CA ALA A 435 0.80 -55.65 8.47
C ALA A 435 0.03 -56.96 8.76
N PRO A 436 -0.26 -57.80 7.75
CA PRO A 436 -0.95 -59.07 7.95
C PRO A 436 -0.07 -60.06 8.73
N GLY A 437 -0.64 -60.69 9.76
CA GLY A 437 0.06 -61.64 10.60
C GLY A 437 0.49 -62.91 9.85
N VAL A 438 1.72 -63.34 10.10
CA VAL A 438 2.23 -64.66 9.64
C VAL A 438 1.75 -65.73 10.61
N LEU A 439 1.22 -66.83 10.07
CA LEU A 439 0.82 -68.03 10.80
C LEU A 439 1.98 -68.66 11.59
N ARG A 440 1.77 -68.90 12.88
CA ARG A 440 2.14 -70.14 13.59
C ARG A 440 1.36 -70.30 14.89
#